data_AF-A0A7H4LYP3-F1
#
_entry.id   AF-A0A7H4LYP3-F1
#
_cell.length_a   1.000
_cell.length_b   1.000
_cell.length_c   1.000
_cell.angle_alpha   90.00
_cell.angle_beta   90.00
_cell.angle_gamma   90.00
#
_symmetry.space_group_name_H-M   'P 1'
#
loop_
_entity.id
_entity.type
_entity.pdbx_description
1 polymer ?
#
loop_
_entity_poly.entity_id
_entity_poly.type
_entity_poly.pdbx_seq_one_letter_code
_entity_poly.pdbx_strand_id
1 'polypeptide(L)'
;MKEKGDAYKKPAGYEEIHMPKNSGAGIVIAAFATVFGFAMIWHIWWMAIASFVGILVTWIIKSFDEDVDYYVPVAVVEKLENQHFDEINKAGLKNGN
;
A
#
# COMPACT_ATOMS: atom_id res chain seq x y z
N MET A 1 -5.16 -27.93 -0.37
CA MET A 1 -4.27 -27.63 -1.52
C MET A 1 -2.96 -28.41 -1.40
N LYS A 2 -2.20 -28.27 -0.30
CA LYS A 2 -0.96 -29.05 -0.07
C LYS A 2 -1.16 -30.57 0.04
N GLU A 3 -2.17 -31.01 0.78
CA GLU A 3 -2.52 -32.45 0.87
C GLU A 3 -3.01 -33.05 -0.44
N LYS A 4 -3.55 -32.22 -1.35
CA LYS A 4 -4.04 -32.64 -2.67
C LYS A 4 -2.93 -32.65 -3.74
N GLY A 5 -1.72 -32.19 -3.42
CA GLY A 5 -0.61 -32.05 -4.37
C GLY A 5 -0.68 -30.80 -5.26
N ASP A 6 -1.81 -30.11 -5.32
CA ASP A 6 -2.06 -28.97 -6.24
C ASP A 6 -1.59 -27.60 -5.72
N ALA A 7 -0.69 -27.56 -4.74
CA ALA A 7 -0.38 -26.31 -4.05
C ALA A 7 0.42 -25.29 -4.87
N TYR A 8 1.16 -25.74 -5.89
CA TYR A 8 2.11 -24.90 -6.64
C TYR A 8 1.89 -25.02 -8.16
N LYS A 9 0.62 -24.95 -8.60
CA LYS A 9 0.30 -25.00 -10.02
C LYS A 9 0.51 -23.63 -10.65
N LYS A 10 1.41 -23.55 -11.65
CA LYS A 10 1.62 -22.32 -12.42
C LYS A 10 0.38 -22.00 -13.26
N PRO A 11 -0.18 -20.77 -13.18
CA PRO A 11 -1.31 -20.37 -14.00
C PRO A 11 -0.92 -20.25 -15.48
N ALA A 12 -1.91 -20.38 -16.38
CA ALA A 12 -1.69 -20.37 -17.82
C ALA A 12 -1.41 -18.96 -18.40
N GLY A 13 -1.72 -17.91 -17.65
CA GLY A 13 -1.49 -16.52 -18.02
C GLY A 13 -1.65 -15.60 -16.81
N TYR A 14 -1.08 -14.40 -16.92
CA TYR A 14 -1.15 -13.36 -15.91
C TYR A 14 -1.80 -12.12 -16.52
N GLU A 15 -2.57 -11.40 -15.69
CA GLU A 15 -3.23 -10.15 -16.05
C GLU A 15 -2.60 -8.98 -15.29
N GLU A 16 -2.83 -7.76 -15.78
CA GLU A 16 -2.37 -6.56 -15.09
C GLU A 16 -3.12 -6.38 -13.78
N ILE A 17 -2.39 -6.09 -12.71
CA ILE A 17 -2.96 -5.93 -11.37
C ILE A 17 -3.07 -4.43 -11.07
N HIS A 18 -4.29 -3.97 -10.83
CA HIS A 18 -4.53 -2.62 -10.31
C HIS A 18 -4.10 -2.54 -8.84
N MET A 19 -3.27 -1.56 -8.50
CA MET A 19 -2.74 -1.39 -7.14
C MET A 19 -2.79 0.09 -6.73
N PRO A 20 -3.24 0.40 -5.50
CA PRO A 20 -3.17 1.76 -4.97
C PRO A 20 -1.72 2.15 -4.64
N LYS A 21 -1.40 3.43 -4.84
CA LYS A 21 -0.10 4.03 -4.49
C LYS A 21 -0.01 4.34 -3.00
N ASN A 22 1.21 4.29 -2.47
CA ASN A 22 1.49 4.78 -1.13
C ASN A 22 1.30 6.30 -1.07
N SER A 23 0.69 6.79 0.02
CA SER A 23 0.42 8.23 0.21
C SER A 23 1.02 8.74 1.52
N GLY A 24 1.79 9.83 1.44
CA GLY A 24 2.31 10.55 2.61
C GLY A 24 1.29 11.42 3.33
N ALA A 25 0.08 11.60 2.79
CA ALA A 25 -0.92 12.49 3.39
C ALA A 25 -1.30 12.06 4.82
N GLY A 26 -1.33 10.75 5.10
CA GLY A 26 -1.66 10.24 6.43
C GLY A 26 -0.67 10.67 7.51
N ILE A 27 0.64 10.63 7.23
CA ILE A 27 1.65 11.04 8.22
C ILE A 27 1.64 12.56 8.46
N VAL A 28 1.34 13.35 7.42
CA VAL A 28 1.21 14.81 7.54
C VAL A 28 0.00 15.16 8.42
N ILE A 29 -1.16 14.54 8.18
CA ILE A 29 -2.36 14.75 9.01
C ILE A 29 -2.10 14.33 10.45
N ALA A 30 -1.42 13.19 10.68
CA ALA A 30 -1.09 12.73 12.02
C ALA A 30 -0.17 13.70 12.78
N ALA A 31 0.81 14.31 12.10
CA ALA A 31 1.68 15.32 12.69
C ALA A 31 0.88 16.56 13.13
N PHE A 32 0.00 17.08 12.26
CA PHE A 32 -0.87 18.20 12.64
C PHE A 32 -1.85 17.84 13.76
N ALA A 33 -2.42 16.64 13.74
CA ALA A 33 -3.31 16.16 14.80
C ALA A 33 -2.60 16.05 16.16
N THR A 34 -1.32 15.65 16.15
CA THR A 34 -0.48 15.60 17.36
C THR A 34 -0.26 17.00 17.94
N VAL A 35 0.11 17.97 17.09
CA VAL A 35 0.27 19.37 17.49
C VAL A 35 -1.05 19.98 17.98
N PHE A 36 -2.16 19.67 17.32
CA PHE A 36 -3.50 20.10 17.71
C PHE A 36 -3.88 19.58 19.10
N GLY A 37 -3.71 18.27 19.35
CA GLY A 37 -3.97 17.67 20.66
C GLY A 37 -3.13 18.29 21.78
N PHE A 38 -1.84 18.52 21.52
CA PHE A 38 -0.97 19.22 22.46
C PHE A 38 -1.46 20.65 22.75
N ALA A 39 -1.79 21.41 21.70
CA ALA A 39 -2.27 22.79 21.85
C ALA A 39 -3.57 22.88 22.66
N MET A 40 -4.49 21.94 22.48
CA MET A 40 -5.76 21.88 23.22
C MET A 40 -5.56 21.61 24.71
N ILE A 41 -4.61 20.75 25.09
CA ILE A 41 -4.31 20.47 26.51
C ILE A 41 -3.78 21.72 27.20
N TRP A 42 -2.83 22.41 26.58
CA TRP A 42 -2.16 23.58 27.15
C TRP A 42 -2.87 24.92 26.88
N HIS A 43 -4.07 24.90 26.30
CA HIS A 43 -4.88 26.08 25.99
C HIS A 43 -4.17 27.09 25.06
N ILE A 44 -3.35 26.59 24.14
CA ILE A 44 -2.57 27.40 23.18
C ILE A 44 -3.40 27.60 21.91
N TRP A 45 -4.34 28.54 21.96
CA TRP A 45 -5.36 28.71 20.92
C TRP A 45 -4.83 29.02 19.53
N TRP A 46 -3.75 29.79 19.40
CA TRP A 46 -3.17 30.11 18.09
C TRP A 46 -2.59 28.85 17.40
N MET A 47 -1.95 27.95 18.17
CA MET A 47 -1.46 26.67 17.64
C MET A 47 -2.61 25.73 17.31
N ALA A 48 -3.67 25.71 18.12
CA ALA A 48 -4.85 24.89 17.87
C ALA A 48 -5.51 25.28 16.55
N ILE A 49 -5.71 26.58 16.30
CA ILE A 49 -6.28 27.06 15.04
C ILE A 49 -5.35 26.74 13.87
N ALA A 50 -4.04 27.03 13.99
CA ALA A 50 -3.08 26.80 12.91
C ALA A 50 -2.98 25.30 12.52
N SER A 51 -2.90 24.41 13.50
CA SER A 51 -2.85 22.96 13.27
C SER A 51 -4.16 22.41 12.69
N PHE A 52 -5.31 22.90 13.16
CA PHE A 52 -6.60 22.53 12.61
C PHE A 52 -6.75 22.94 11.14
N VAL A 53 -6.34 24.17 10.79
CA VAL A 53 -6.28 24.61 9.39
C VAL A 53 -5.31 23.74 8.59
N GLY A 54 -4.16 23.36 9.15
CA GLY A 54 -3.21 22.44 8.52
C GLY A 54 -3.82 21.08 8.17
N ILE A 55 -4.64 20.51 9.06
CA ILE A 55 -5.39 19.27 8.80
C ILE A 55 -6.36 19.46 7.63
N LEU A 56 -7.18 20.52 7.67
CA LEU A 56 -8.17 20.79 6.63
C LEU A 56 -7.54 21.01 5.26
N VAL A 57 -6.47 21.80 5.18
CA VAL A 57 -5.76 22.08 3.93
C VAL A 57 -5.14 20.80 3.36
N THR A 58 -4.48 19.99 4.19
CA THR A 58 -3.88 18.72 3.74
C THR A 58 -4.96 17.77 3.22
N TRP A 59 -6.09 17.69 3.92
CA TRP A 59 -7.22 16.86 3.51
C TRP A 59 -7.83 17.32 2.19
N ILE A 60 -8.05 18.62 2.02
CA ILE A 60 -8.55 19.21 0.76
C ILE A 60 -7.60 18.88 -0.39
N ILE A 61 -6.30 19.16 -0.24
CA ILE A 61 -5.31 18.89 -1.29
C ILE A 61 -5.32 17.41 -1.67
N LYS A 62 -5.36 16.50 -0.67
CA LYS A 62 -5.40 15.07 -0.95
C LYS A 62 -6.72 14.61 -1.58
N SER A 63 -7.83 15.30 -1.33
CA SER A 63 -9.12 15.01 -1.95
C SER A 63 -9.15 15.31 -3.45
N PHE A 64 -8.30 16.21 -3.94
CA PHE A 64 -8.18 16.54 -5.36
C PHE A 64 -7.10 15.70 -6.09
N ASP A 65 -6.42 14.81 -5.37
CA ASP A 65 -5.37 13.96 -5.94
C ASP A 65 -6.00 12.74 -6.64
N GLU A 66 -5.97 12.74 -7.97
CA GLU A 66 -6.48 11.67 -8.82
C GLU A 66 -5.43 10.58 -9.10
N ASP A 67 -4.14 10.84 -8.83
CA ASP A 67 -3.05 9.90 -9.10
C ASP A 67 -2.83 8.93 -7.93
N VAL A 68 -3.88 8.17 -7.60
CA VAL A 68 -3.92 7.29 -6.42
C VAL A 68 -3.60 5.84 -6.74
N ASP A 69 -3.54 5.47 -8.01
CA ASP A 69 -3.43 4.09 -8.46
C ASP A 69 -2.41 3.93 -9.60
N TYR A 70 -1.99 2.68 -9.80
CA TYR A 70 -1.17 2.26 -10.92
C TYR A 70 -1.44 0.80 -11.27
N TYR A 71 -1.07 0.43 -12.50
CA TYR A 71 -1.11 -0.95 -12.96
C TYR A 71 0.28 -1.57 -12.86
N VAL A 72 0.35 -2.75 -12.25
CA VAL A 72 1.53 -3.60 -12.28
C VAL A 72 1.51 -4.39 -13.59
N PRO A 73 2.51 -4.24 -14.46
CA PRO A 73 2.50 -4.88 -15.77
C PRO A 73 2.73 -6.39 -15.65
N VAL A 74 2.10 -7.15 -16.55
CA VAL A 74 2.18 -8.61 -16.62
C VAL A 74 3.62 -9.13 -16.61
N ALA A 75 4.53 -8.45 -17.31
CA ALA A 75 5.94 -8.85 -17.38
C ALA A 75 6.65 -8.84 -16.01
N VAL A 76 6.25 -7.93 -15.10
CA VAL A 76 6.82 -7.86 -13.75
C VAL A 76 6.26 -9.00 -12.90
N VAL A 77 4.96 -9.27 -13.00
CA VAL A 77 4.29 -10.38 -12.31
C VAL A 77 4.89 -11.71 -12.74
N GLU A 78 5.01 -11.96 -14.04
CA GLU A 78 5.57 -13.20 -14.57
C GLU A 78 7.01 -13.42 -14.12
N LYS A 79 7.83 -12.36 -14.09
CA LYS A 79 9.21 -12.44 -13.61
C LYS A 79 9.27 -12.84 -12.13
N LEU A 80 8.48 -12.19 -11.26
CA LEU A 80 8.44 -12.47 -9.82
C LEU A 80 7.94 -13.89 -9.55
N GLU A 81 6.89 -14.32 -10.25
CA GLU A 81 6.31 -15.65 -10.14
C GLU A 81 7.28 -16.73 -10.62
N ASN A 82 7.96 -16.53 -11.76
CA ASN A 82 9.00 -17.44 -12.23
C ASN A 82 10.13 -17.61 -11.19
N GLN A 83 10.58 -16.50 -10.59
CA GLN A 83 11.57 -16.56 -9.51
C GLN A 83 11.06 -17.37 -8.31
N HIS A 84 9.81 -17.15 -7.90
CA HIS A 84 9.19 -17.90 -6.81
C HIS A 84 9.09 -19.41 -7.12
N PHE A 85 8.68 -19.78 -8.33
CA PHE A 85 8.62 -21.19 -8.76
C PHE A 85 10.02 -21.84 -8.85
N ASP A 86 11.04 -21.09 -9.27
CA ASP A 86 12.42 -21.57 -9.26
C ASP A 86 12.92 -21.87 -7.84
N GLU A 87 12.56 -21.03 -6.86
CA GLU A 87 12.86 -21.25 -5.45
C GLU A 87 12.13 -22.46 -4.88
N ILE A 88 10.85 -22.63 -5.20
CA ILE A 88 10.04 -23.81 -4.82
C ILE A 88 10.67 -25.10 -5.36
N ASN A 89 11.08 -25.09 -6.64
CA ASN A 89 11.74 -26.22 -7.28
C ASN A 89 13.09 -26.55 -6.61
N LYS A 90 13.90 -25.53 -6.28
CA LYS A 90 15.16 -25.70 -5.55
C LYS A 90 14.95 -26.24 -4.13
N ALA A 91 13.87 -25.84 -3.46
CA ALA A 91 13.49 -26.34 -2.14
C ALA A 91 12.97 -27.79 -2.16
N GLY A 92 12.89 -28.44 -3.32
CA GLY A 92 12.47 -29.84 -3.47
C GLY A 92 10.95 -30.05 -3.37
N LEU A 93 10.17 -28.97 -3.40
CA LEU A 93 8.72 -29.02 -3.42
C LEU A 93 8.27 -29.17 -4.88
N LYS A 94 7.69 -30.32 -5.22
CA LYS A 94 7.23 -30.59 -6.59
C LYS A 94 5.87 -29.93 -6.84
N ASN A 95 5.74 -29.27 -7.98
CA ASN A 95 4.45 -28.85 -8.52
C ASN A 95 3.66 -30.11 -8.89
N GLY A 96 2.44 -30.27 -8.34
CA GLY A 96 1.53 -31.34 -8.76
C GLY A 96 1.22 -31.23 -10.25
N ASN A 97 1.30 -32.37 -10.95
CA ASN A 97 0.96 -32.51 -12.37
C ASN A 97 -0.52 -32.20 -12.62
#